data_AF-A0A8H4S041-F1
#
_entry.id   AF-A0A8H4S041-F1
#
_cell.length_a   1.000
_cell.length_b   1.000
_cell.length_c   1.000
_cell.angle_alpha   90.00
_cell.angle_beta   90.00
_cell.angle_gamma   90.00
#
_symmetry.space_group_name_H-M   'P 1'
#
loop_
_entity.id
_entity.type
_entity.pdbx_description
1 polymer ?
#
loop_
_entity_poly.entity_id
_entity_poly.type
_entity_poly.pdbx_seq_one_letter_code
_entity_poly.pdbx_strand_id
1 'polypeptide(L)'
;MPSVTKVICLNRRGQQEARERQMQSLATKGLSFPEEALAKIQVFETDLAKLQLGLSLETYKNLLESTTHILHNAWAMSIKRPVQGFESQFRIMRNLIEFACDLSSLGGPPVSFQFISSITTVTGGSASNISGYWNPVEHLSFLFKLAQTINQLPDLHGPLSWTPVDDVAGALPWQKMLPILADALGIPLGNRLPLDEWVAFVRDFPANSLNKDQNPATVLADFLEYDFQRMSAGGLLNTTKSREHSQTLRAVGPVGPDLARKFIQYWKSIGFIA
;
A
#
# COMPACT_ATOMS: atom_id res chain seq x y z
N MET A 1 13.59 -11.21 16.04
CA MET A 1 13.16 -12.61 16.27
C MET A 1 14.38 -13.54 16.22
N PRO A 2 14.99 -13.91 17.35
CA PRO A 2 16.15 -14.81 17.36
C PRO A 2 15.79 -16.24 16.90
N SER A 3 14.54 -16.67 17.06
CA SER A 3 14.02 -17.99 16.66
C SER A 3 13.88 -18.22 15.15
N VAL A 4 13.91 -17.17 14.32
CA VAL A 4 13.82 -17.32 12.86
C VAL A 4 15.19 -17.70 12.32
N THR A 5 15.30 -18.88 11.70
CA THR A 5 16.54 -19.44 11.13
C THR A 5 16.76 -19.01 9.69
N LYS A 6 15.70 -18.94 8.88
CA LYS A 6 15.73 -18.58 7.45
C LYS A 6 14.52 -17.71 7.09
N VAL A 7 14.66 -16.87 6.07
CA VAL A 7 13.58 -16.09 5.43
C VAL A 7 13.63 -16.38 3.93
N ILE A 8 12.59 -17.00 3.38
CA ILE A 8 12.52 -17.41 1.99
C ILE A 8 11.69 -16.40 1.19
N CYS A 9 12.31 -15.73 0.23
CA CYS A 9 11.67 -14.76 -0.66
C CYS A 9 11.49 -15.36 -2.06
N LEU A 10 10.24 -15.55 -2.49
CA LEU A 10 9.91 -16.05 -3.83
C LEU A 10 9.64 -14.87 -4.77
N ASN A 11 10.64 -14.50 -5.56
CA ASN A 11 10.63 -13.29 -6.39
C ASN A 11 10.24 -13.62 -7.83
N ARG A 12 9.44 -12.74 -8.46
CA ARG A 12 9.09 -12.87 -9.89
C ARG A 12 10.33 -12.76 -10.78
N ARG A 13 10.32 -13.52 -11.88
CA ARG A 13 11.34 -13.46 -12.95
C ARG A 13 11.54 -12.06 -13.49
N GLY A 14 12.80 -11.65 -13.66
CA GLY A 14 13.20 -10.33 -14.13
C GLY A 14 14.43 -10.37 -15.05
N GLN A 15 14.92 -9.18 -15.42
CA GLN A 15 16.16 -9.02 -16.22
C GLN A 15 17.42 -8.97 -15.35
N GLN A 16 17.26 -8.59 -14.08
CA GLN A 16 18.32 -8.56 -13.07
C GLN A 16 18.14 -9.73 -12.10
N GLU A 17 19.24 -10.16 -11.48
CA GLU A 17 19.25 -11.22 -10.47
C GLU A 17 18.30 -10.88 -9.31
N ALA A 18 17.63 -11.90 -8.78
CA ALA A 18 16.53 -11.73 -7.84
C ALA A 18 16.97 -11.27 -6.43
N ARG A 19 18.14 -11.71 -5.95
CA ARG A 19 18.74 -11.25 -4.69
C ARG A 19 19.26 -9.82 -4.80
N GLU A 20 19.91 -9.44 -5.90
CA GLU A 20 20.30 -8.05 -6.17
C GLU A 20 19.08 -7.11 -6.13
N ARG A 21 18.02 -7.44 -6.88
CA ARG A 21 16.74 -6.70 -6.84
C ARG A 21 16.14 -6.64 -5.45
N GLN A 22 16.24 -7.72 -4.67
CA GLN A 22 15.76 -7.75 -3.28
C GLN A 22 16.55 -6.77 -2.40
N MET A 23 17.88 -6.80 -2.46
CA MET A 23 18.74 -5.93 -1.65
C MET A 23 18.57 -4.45 -2.05
N GLN A 24 18.51 -4.15 -3.34
CA GLN A 24 18.21 -2.80 -3.83
C GLN A 24 16.82 -2.32 -3.35
N SER A 25 15.81 -3.19 -3.39
CA SER A 25 14.45 -2.88 -2.91
C SER A 25 14.40 -2.55 -1.41
N LEU A 26 15.28 -3.15 -0.59
CA LEU A 26 15.44 -2.80 0.84
C LEU A 26 16.18 -1.46 0.99
N ALA A 27 17.32 -1.29 0.32
CA ALA A 27 18.14 -0.09 0.38
C ALA A 27 17.37 1.18 -0.03
N THR A 28 16.63 1.14 -1.15
CA THR A 28 15.80 2.26 -1.62
C THR A 28 14.67 2.63 -0.65
N LYS A 29 14.26 1.71 0.25
CA LYS A 29 13.28 1.99 1.32
C LYS A 29 13.92 2.43 2.63
N GLY A 30 15.24 2.65 2.66
CA GLY A 30 15.99 3.01 3.88
C GLY A 30 16.11 1.86 4.89
N LEU A 31 15.85 0.62 4.48
CA LEU A 31 15.88 -0.54 5.37
C LEU A 31 17.29 -1.12 5.44
N SER A 32 18.00 -0.80 6.53
CA SER A 32 19.30 -1.39 6.88
C SER A 32 19.12 -2.51 7.92
N PHE A 33 19.87 -3.60 7.77
CA PHE A 33 19.84 -4.75 8.68
C PHE A 33 21.27 -5.21 8.99
N PRO A 34 21.51 -5.80 10.18
CA PRO A 34 22.77 -6.48 10.49
C PRO A 34 23.06 -7.62 9.50
N GLU A 35 24.33 -7.93 9.29
CA GLU A 35 24.77 -8.96 8.34
C GLU A 35 24.20 -10.34 8.69
N GLU A 36 24.08 -10.65 9.99
CA GLU A 36 23.51 -11.90 10.50
C GLU A 36 22.01 -12.04 10.20
N ALA A 37 21.31 -10.92 9.96
CA ALA A 37 19.92 -10.93 9.51
C ALA A 37 19.84 -11.10 7.99
N LEU A 38 20.73 -10.46 7.22
CA LEU A 38 20.81 -10.60 5.76
C LEU A 38 21.25 -12.00 5.33
N ALA A 39 22.11 -12.66 6.12
CA ALA A 39 22.55 -14.04 5.92
C ALA A 39 21.39 -15.06 5.97
N LYS A 40 20.29 -14.74 6.67
CA LYS A 40 19.09 -15.59 6.75
C LYS A 40 18.21 -15.51 5.50
N ILE A 41 18.37 -14.48 4.67
CA ILE A 41 17.55 -14.25 3.49
C ILE A 41 18.00 -15.18 2.36
N GLN A 42 17.11 -16.05 1.91
CA GLN A 42 17.24 -16.86 0.70
C GLN A 42 16.25 -16.34 -0.34
N VAL A 43 16.70 -16.13 -1.57
CA VAL A 43 15.86 -15.57 -2.64
C VAL A 43 15.82 -16.58 -3.79
N PHE A 44 14.62 -16.93 -4.23
CA PHE A 44 14.42 -17.81 -5.38
C PHE A 44 13.66 -17.05 -6.46
N GLU A 45 14.15 -17.11 -7.70
CA GLU A 45 13.45 -16.54 -8.84
C GLU A 45 12.48 -17.54 -9.44
N THR A 46 11.19 -17.22 -9.46
CA THR A 46 10.15 -18.19 -9.87
C THR A 46 8.92 -17.55 -10.50
N ASP A 47 8.04 -18.40 -11.02
CA ASP A 47 6.67 -18.10 -11.43
C ASP A 47 5.70 -18.91 -10.57
N LEU A 48 5.20 -18.27 -9.53
CA LEU A 48 4.32 -18.87 -8.52
C LEU A 48 2.99 -19.40 -9.10
N ALA A 49 2.59 -18.99 -10.30
CA ALA A 49 1.37 -19.49 -10.94
C ALA A 49 1.54 -20.90 -11.56
N LYS A 50 2.77 -21.42 -11.60
CA LYS A 50 3.09 -22.79 -12.03
C LYS A 50 3.04 -23.78 -10.87
N LEU A 51 2.84 -25.06 -11.22
CA LEU A 51 2.96 -26.20 -10.32
C LEU A 51 4.26 -26.14 -9.50
N GLN A 52 4.22 -26.65 -8.27
CA GLN A 52 5.37 -26.64 -7.35
C GLN A 52 5.96 -25.23 -7.16
N LEU A 53 5.10 -24.21 -7.15
CA LEU A 53 5.45 -22.79 -7.07
C LEU A 53 6.43 -22.32 -8.18
N GLY A 54 6.54 -23.06 -9.28
CA GLY A 54 7.49 -22.83 -10.38
C GLY A 54 8.95 -23.22 -10.10
N LEU A 55 9.20 -23.91 -8.99
CA LEU A 55 10.53 -24.33 -8.51
C LEU A 55 10.94 -25.69 -9.09
N SER A 56 12.20 -26.09 -8.88
CA SER A 56 12.63 -27.48 -9.10
C SER A 56 12.04 -28.40 -8.01
N LEU A 57 11.86 -29.68 -8.32
CA LEU A 57 11.36 -30.68 -7.36
C LEU A 57 12.25 -30.79 -6.10
N GLU A 58 13.56 -30.69 -6.27
CA GLU A 58 14.53 -30.68 -5.15
C GLU A 58 14.35 -29.45 -4.28
N THR A 59 14.30 -28.25 -4.89
CA THR A 59 14.06 -27.01 -4.17
C THR A 59 12.72 -27.04 -3.43
N TYR A 60 11.64 -27.50 -4.09
CA TYR A 60 10.31 -27.60 -3.49
C TYR A 60 10.31 -28.48 -2.24
N LYS A 61 10.95 -29.66 -2.28
CA LYS A 61 11.11 -30.54 -1.12
C LYS A 61 11.93 -29.90 0.00
N ASN A 62 13.05 -29.24 -0.33
CA ASN A 62 13.87 -28.53 0.65
C ASN A 62 13.09 -27.38 1.34
N LEU A 63 12.14 -26.73 0.64
CA LEU A 63 11.23 -25.76 1.25
C LEU A 63 10.18 -26.43 2.13
N LEU A 64 9.64 -27.59 1.74
CA LEU A 64 8.70 -28.36 2.56
C LEU A 64 9.30 -28.79 3.91
N GLU A 65 10.58 -29.18 3.94
CA GLU A 65 11.26 -29.61 5.17
C GLU A 65 11.55 -28.46 6.16
N SER A 66 11.50 -27.20 5.71
CA SER A 66 11.99 -26.05 6.49
C SER A 66 11.01 -24.89 6.67
N THR A 67 9.89 -24.88 5.93
CA THR A 67 8.89 -23.80 6.03
C THR A 67 7.88 -24.07 7.13
N THR A 68 7.78 -23.15 8.09
CA THR A 68 6.77 -23.21 9.19
C THR A 68 5.68 -22.16 9.05
N HIS A 69 5.96 -21.07 8.32
CA HIS A 69 5.09 -19.91 8.15
C HIS A 69 5.10 -19.47 6.69
N ILE A 70 3.93 -19.26 6.12
CA ILE A 70 3.72 -18.69 4.79
C ILE A 70 3.13 -17.30 4.96
N LEU A 71 3.84 -16.27 4.48
CA LEU A 71 3.34 -14.89 4.44
C LEU A 71 3.05 -14.49 3.00
N HIS A 72 1.76 -14.48 2.62
CA HIS A 72 1.34 -14.02 1.31
C HIS A 72 1.01 -12.52 1.34
N ASN A 73 1.99 -11.70 0.95
CA ASN A 73 1.90 -10.24 0.79
C ASN A 73 2.28 -9.79 -0.63
N ALA A 74 1.99 -10.62 -1.64
CA ALA A 74 2.46 -10.46 -3.00
C ALA A 74 1.29 -10.43 -4.01
N TRP A 75 0.53 -9.33 -4.00
CA TRP A 75 -0.61 -9.12 -4.90
C TRP A 75 -0.33 -8.03 -5.94
N ALA A 76 -0.88 -8.18 -7.15
CA ALA A 76 -0.83 -7.18 -8.20
C ALA A 76 -1.80 -6.00 -7.91
N MET A 77 -1.29 -4.87 -7.43
CA MET A 77 -2.10 -3.66 -7.17
C MET A 77 -2.53 -2.97 -8.48
N SER A 78 -3.77 -3.19 -8.93
CA SER A 78 -4.28 -2.62 -10.19
C SER A 78 -5.82 -2.49 -10.22
N ILE A 79 -6.35 -1.42 -9.63
CA ILE A 79 -7.82 -1.16 -9.56
C ILE A 79 -8.48 -1.13 -10.97
N LYS A 80 -7.75 -0.71 -12.01
CA LYS A 80 -8.25 -0.60 -13.40
C LYS A 80 -8.37 -1.93 -14.17
N ARG A 81 -7.97 -3.06 -13.57
CA ARG A 81 -7.88 -4.37 -14.26
C ARG A 81 -9.15 -5.20 -14.00
N PRO A 82 -9.79 -5.80 -15.03
CA PRO A 82 -10.94 -6.67 -14.82
C PRO A 82 -10.53 -7.95 -14.08
N VAL A 83 -11.47 -8.59 -13.39
CA VAL A 83 -11.23 -9.78 -12.53
C VAL A 83 -10.48 -10.91 -13.27
N GLN A 84 -10.82 -11.14 -14.54
CA GLN A 84 -10.15 -12.13 -15.41
C GLN A 84 -8.65 -11.85 -15.57
N GLY A 85 -8.24 -10.57 -15.52
CA GLY A 85 -6.84 -10.16 -15.55
C GLY A 85 -6.03 -10.56 -14.30
N PHE A 86 -6.70 -11.00 -13.24
CA PHE A 86 -6.11 -11.50 -11.99
C PHE A 86 -6.09 -13.04 -11.88
N GLU A 87 -6.46 -13.77 -12.94
CA GLU A 87 -6.41 -15.24 -13.00
C GLU A 87 -5.08 -15.84 -12.49
N SER A 88 -3.95 -15.20 -12.83
CA SER A 88 -2.63 -15.59 -12.31
C SER A 88 -2.54 -15.53 -10.78
N GLN A 89 -3.16 -14.55 -10.13
CA GLN A 89 -3.15 -14.41 -8.67
C GLN A 89 -3.99 -15.49 -7.98
N PHE A 90 -5.13 -15.89 -8.57
CA PHE A 90 -5.93 -17.00 -8.06
C PHE A 90 -5.20 -18.34 -8.15
N ARG A 91 -4.41 -18.55 -9.22
CA ARG A 91 -3.50 -19.71 -9.34
C ARG A 91 -2.39 -19.67 -8.29
N ILE A 92 -1.77 -18.51 -8.08
CA ILE A 92 -0.75 -18.33 -7.02
C ILE A 92 -1.33 -18.67 -5.64
N MET A 93 -2.51 -18.15 -5.31
CA MET A 93 -3.20 -18.47 -4.06
C MET A 93 -3.46 -19.97 -3.93
N ARG A 94 -4.00 -20.63 -4.97
CA ARG A 94 -4.19 -22.08 -4.98
C ARG A 94 -2.89 -22.83 -4.73
N ASN A 95 -1.83 -22.53 -5.47
CA ASN A 95 -0.56 -23.23 -5.36
C ASN A 95 0.10 -23.03 -3.98
N LEU A 96 -0.11 -21.86 -3.33
CA LEU A 96 0.33 -21.60 -1.96
C LEU A 96 -0.49 -22.37 -0.92
N ILE A 97 -1.79 -22.55 -1.14
CA ILE A 97 -2.65 -23.40 -0.30
C ILE A 97 -2.27 -24.88 -0.47
N GLU A 98 -2.02 -25.34 -1.69
CA GLU A 98 -1.52 -26.70 -1.97
C GLU A 98 -0.18 -26.95 -1.26
N PHE A 99 0.77 -26.01 -1.34
CA PHE A 99 2.03 -26.07 -0.58
C PHE A 99 1.81 -26.10 0.95
N ALA A 100 0.81 -25.38 1.48
CA ALA A 100 0.46 -25.44 2.90
C ALA A 100 -0.15 -26.80 3.31
N CYS A 101 -0.94 -27.42 2.41
CA CYS A 101 -1.47 -28.78 2.60
C CYS A 101 -0.36 -29.83 2.53
N ASP A 102 0.59 -29.71 1.60
CA ASP A 102 1.78 -30.57 1.51
C ASP A 102 2.60 -30.50 2.81
N LEU A 103 2.90 -29.29 3.30
CA LEU A 103 3.56 -29.06 4.60
C LEU A 103 2.83 -29.75 5.76
N SER A 104 1.50 -29.56 5.84
CA SER A 104 0.69 -30.16 6.90
C SER A 104 0.63 -31.69 6.81
N SER A 105 0.83 -32.27 5.61
CA SER A 105 0.78 -33.71 5.37
C SER A 105 2.05 -34.43 5.83
N LEU A 106 3.14 -33.70 6.10
CA LEU A 106 4.39 -34.25 6.64
C LEU A 106 4.36 -34.55 8.14
N GLY A 107 3.25 -34.24 8.84
CA GLY A 107 3.11 -34.50 10.28
C GLY A 107 3.96 -33.59 11.18
N GLY A 108 4.44 -32.47 10.63
CA GLY A 108 5.18 -31.44 11.37
C GLY A 108 4.30 -30.57 12.28
N PRO A 109 4.86 -29.51 12.90
CA PRO A 109 4.07 -28.54 13.66
C PRO A 109 3.06 -27.80 12.77
N PRO A 110 1.97 -27.25 13.33
CA PRO A 110 0.93 -26.55 12.57
C PRO A 110 1.49 -25.42 11.69
N VAL A 111 1.15 -25.46 10.41
CA VAL A 111 1.56 -24.45 9.41
C VAL A 111 0.79 -23.16 9.62
N SER A 112 1.48 -22.04 9.79
CA SER A 112 0.85 -20.73 9.83
C SER A 112 0.74 -20.15 8.41
N PHE A 113 -0.48 -19.84 7.97
CA PHE A 113 -0.71 -19.10 6.71
C PHE A 113 -1.24 -17.70 7.03
N GLN A 114 -0.47 -16.68 6.70
CA GLN A 114 -0.84 -15.27 6.87
C GLN A 114 -1.09 -14.64 5.50
N PHE A 115 -2.36 -14.33 5.22
CA PHE A 115 -2.77 -13.61 4.02
C PHE A 115 -2.93 -12.13 4.32
N ILE A 116 -2.19 -11.28 3.63
CA ILE A 116 -2.40 -9.83 3.65
C ILE A 116 -3.52 -9.49 2.67
N SER A 117 -4.74 -9.42 3.18
CA SER A 117 -5.88 -8.84 2.47
C SER A 117 -5.82 -7.31 2.51
N SER A 118 -6.69 -6.67 1.75
CA SER A 118 -6.87 -5.21 1.79
C SER A 118 -8.24 -4.83 2.33
N ILE A 119 -8.27 -3.70 3.03
CA ILE A 119 -9.50 -2.96 3.37
C ILE A 119 -10.32 -2.63 2.10
N THR A 120 -9.71 -2.65 0.89
CA THR A 120 -10.42 -2.48 -0.38
C THR A 120 -11.59 -3.45 -0.54
N THR A 121 -11.44 -4.69 -0.05
CA THR A 121 -12.42 -5.77 -0.17
C THR A 121 -13.78 -5.44 0.45
N VAL A 122 -13.81 -4.46 1.37
CA VAL A 122 -15.04 -3.94 1.98
C VAL A 122 -15.17 -2.41 1.86
N THR A 123 -14.22 -1.68 1.25
CA THR A 123 -14.17 -0.19 1.26
C THR A 123 -13.66 0.56 0.00
N GLY A 124 -12.58 0.11 -0.68
CA GLY A 124 -11.99 0.77 -1.87
C GLY A 124 -10.45 1.02 -2.02
N GLY A 125 -9.61 1.31 -1.00
CA GLY A 125 -8.20 1.80 -1.22
C GLY A 125 -7.08 1.36 -0.23
N SER A 126 -5.78 1.68 -0.46
CA SER A 126 -4.64 1.28 0.43
C SER A 126 -3.34 2.14 0.32
N ALA A 127 -2.44 2.11 1.34
CA ALA A 127 -1.21 2.94 1.44
C ALA A 127 -0.06 2.29 2.26
N SER A 128 1.09 2.93 2.55
CA SER A 128 2.17 2.45 3.48
C SER A 128 2.95 3.59 4.18
N ASN A 129 3.49 3.35 5.38
CA ASN A 129 4.03 4.40 6.27
C ASN A 129 5.55 4.45 6.43
N ILE A 130 6.26 3.34 6.17
CA ILE A 130 7.69 3.24 6.50
C ILE A 130 8.58 4.09 5.57
N SER A 131 8.18 4.24 4.30
CA SER A 131 8.99 4.88 3.26
C SER A 131 8.40 6.18 2.70
N GLY A 132 7.20 6.58 3.15
CA GLY A 132 6.40 7.62 2.50
C GLY A 132 5.96 7.31 1.07
N TYR A 133 6.15 6.06 0.63
CA TYR A 133 5.66 5.57 -0.64
C TYR A 133 4.14 5.45 -0.63
N TRP A 134 3.48 6.36 -1.35
CA TRP A 134 2.12 6.15 -1.83
C TRP A 134 2.17 5.76 -3.31
N ASN A 135 1.27 4.87 -3.73
CA ASN A 135 1.08 4.56 -5.14
C ASN A 135 0.65 5.83 -5.92
N PRO A 136 1.45 6.36 -6.87
CA PRO A 136 1.08 7.59 -7.59
C PRO A 136 -0.18 7.43 -8.46
N VAL A 137 -0.63 6.19 -8.67
CA VAL A 137 -1.84 5.84 -9.42
C VAL A 137 -3.07 5.66 -8.52
N GLU A 138 -2.99 5.96 -7.22
CA GLU A 138 -4.14 5.96 -6.30
C GLU A 138 -4.72 7.35 -6.03
N HIS A 139 -6.00 7.34 -5.69
CA HIS A 139 -6.89 8.50 -5.67
C HIS A 139 -6.39 9.66 -4.80
N LEU A 140 -5.75 9.36 -3.66
CA LEU A 140 -5.21 10.39 -2.75
C LEU A 140 -3.95 11.08 -3.31
N SER A 141 -3.07 10.34 -4.00
CA SER A 141 -1.92 10.93 -4.73
C SER A 141 -2.41 11.89 -5.81
N PHE A 142 -3.42 11.48 -6.56
CA PHE A 142 -4.05 12.33 -7.56
C PHE A 142 -4.80 13.51 -6.93
N LEU A 143 -5.43 13.37 -5.75
CA LEU A 143 -6.07 14.48 -5.03
C LEU A 143 -5.06 15.58 -4.72
N PHE A 144 -3.87 15.24 -4.21
CA PHE A 144 -2.85 16.24 -3.92
C PHE A 144 -2.26 16.86 -5.20
N LYS A 145 -2.08 16.07 -6.26
CA LYS A 145 -1.64 16.59 -7.57
C LYS A 145 -2.67 17.54 -8.17
N LEU A 146 -3.95 17.22 -8.03
CA LEU A 146 -5.10 18.03 -8.43
C LEU A 146 -5.16 19.32 -7.62
N ALA A 147 -5.16 19.24 -6.29
CA ALA A 147 -5.20 20.39 -5.39
C ALA A 147 -4.08 21.39 -5.65
N GLN A 148 -2.86 20.91 -5.95
CA GLN A 148 -1.76 21.77 -6.41
C GLN A 148 -2.04 22.39 -7.79
N THR A 149 -2.51 21.60 -8.77
CA THR A 149 -2.78 22.07 -10.14
C THR A 149 -3.82 23.20 -10.15
N ILE A 150 -4.80 23.16 -9.24
CA ILE A 150 -5.91 24.13 -9.16
C ILE A 150 -5.74 25.17 -8.04
N ASN A 151 -4.67 25.06 -7.24
CA ASN A 151 -4.37 25.90 -6.07
C ASN A 151 -5.50 26.00 -5.02
N GLN A 152 -6.22 24.90 -4.79
CA GLN A 152 -7.31 24.81 -3.80
C GLN A 152 -7.43 23.39 -3.22
N LEU A 153 -7.84 23.28 -1.95
CA LEU A 153 -8.16 22.02 -1.27
C LEU A 153 -9.65 21.93 -0.91
N PRO A 154 -10.24 20.72 -0.87
CA PRO A 154 -11.60 20.52 -0.38
C PRO A 154 -11.66 20.68 1.15
N ASP A 155 -12.69 21.34 1.66
CA ASP A 155 -13.01 21.34 3.09
C ASP A 155 -13.80 20.07 3.44
N LEU A 156 -13.15 19.19 4.20
CA LEU A 156 -13.64 17.85 4.52
C LEU A 156 -14.04 17.76 5.99
N HIS A 157 -15.26 17.29 6.22
CA HIS A 157 -15.77 17.02 7.56
C HIS A 157 -15.84 15.51 7.81
N GLY A 158 -15.29 15.07 8.95
CA GLY A 158 -15.31 13.67 9.42
C GLY A 158 -13.92 13.12 9.80
N PRO A 159 -13.86 11.89 10.33
CA PRO A 159 -12.61 11.23 10.73
C PRO A 159 -11.78 10.78 9.52
N LEU A 160 -10.60 11.40 9.37
CA LEU A 160 -9.56 11.04 8.39
C LEU A 160 -9.15 9.56 8.53
N SER A 161 -9.74 8.71 7.71
CA SER A 161 -9.48 7.26 7.73
C SER A 161 -8.23 6.91 6.89
N TRP A 162 -7.19 7.72 7.04
CA TRP A 162 -5.87 7.50 6.45
C TRP A 162 -5.21 6.36 7.21
N THR A 163 -5.13 5.21 6.55
CA THR A 163 -4.52 4.01 7.13
C THR A 163 -3.44 3.48 6.19
N PRO A 164 -2.17 3.85 6.44
CA PRO A 164 -1.02 3.17 5.86
C PRO A 164 -1.03 1.69 6.26
N VAL A 165 -0.52 0.79 5.40
CA VAL A 165 -0.50 -0.68 5.57
C VAL A 165 0.03 -1.12 6.93
N ASP A 166 0.90 -0.30 7.52
CA ASP A 166 1.62 -0.55 8.75
C ASP A 166 0.82 -0.10 10.01
N ASP A 167 -0.11 0.87 9.87
CA ASP A 167 -0.56 1.75 10.98
C ASP A 167 -2.10 1.82 11.16
N VAL A 168 -2.71 0.68 11.51
CA VAL A 168 -4.17 0.52 11.66
C VAL A 168 -4.70 0.94 13.06
N ALA A 169 -4.55 2.23 13.43
CA ALA A 169 -5.61 3.08 14.02
C ALA A 169 -5.12 4.39 14.69
N GLY A 170 -5.55 5.51 14.09
CA GLY A 170 -5.61 6.83 14.71
C GLY A 170 -5.97 7.86 13.65
N ALA A 171 -7.16 8.46 13.72
CA ALA A 171 -7.57 9.49 12.76
C ALA A 171 -7.37 10.89 13.34
N LEU A 172 -6.44 11.69 12.81
CA LEU A 172 -6.43 13.13 13.07
C LEU A 172 -7.53 13.80 12.23
N PRO A 173 -8.50 14.55 12.80
CA PRO A 173 -9.57 15.16 12.01
C PRO A 173 -9.05 15.98 10.82
N TRP A 174 -9.75 15.92 9.67
CA TRP A 174 -9.39 16.67 8.47
C TRP A 174 -9.15 18.16 8.74
N GLN A 175 -9.97 18.79 9.57
CA GLN A 175 -9.81 20.19 10.02
C GLN A 175 -8.44 20.50 10.66
N LYS A 176 -7.78 19.52 11.29
CA LYS A 176 -6.43 19.66 11.86
C LYS A 176 -5.32 19.33 10.84
N MET A 177 -5.60 18.48 9.87
CA MET A 177 -4.64 18.06 8.84
C MET A 177 -4.56 19.06 7.66
N LEU A 178 -5.70 19.59 7.19
CA LEU A 178 -5.77 20.53 6.07
C LEU A 178 -4.87 21.78 6.22
N PRO A 179 -4.73 22.44 7.40
CA PRO A 179 -3.77 23.51 7.58
C PRO A 179 -2.31 23.09 7.34
N ILE A 180 -1.93 21.88 7.76
CA ILE A 180 -0.56 21.35 7.63
C ILE A 180 -0.27 20.99 6.18
N LEU A 181 -1.25 20.40 5.47
CA LEU A 181 -1.14 20.10 4.05
C LEU A 181 -1.08 21.38 3.22
N ALA A 182 -1.92 22.38 3.51
CA ALA A 182 -1.92 23.68 2.82
C ALA A 182 -0.57 24.40 2.99
N ASP A 183 -0.06 24.50 4.23
CA ASP A 183 1.28 25.00 4.58
C ASP A 183 2.39 24.31 3.75
N ALA A 184 2.43 22.97 3.78
CA ALA A 184 3.46 22.21 3.09
C ALA A 184 3.35 22.22 1.55
N LEU A 185 2.14 22.38 1.01
CA LEU A 185 1.87 22.54 -0.43
C LEU A 185 2.03 23.99 -0.91
N GLY A 186 2.15 24.97 -0.02
CA GLY A 186 2.19 26.40 -0.36
C GLY A 186 0.83 27.00 -0.76
N ILE A 187 -0.27 26.33 -0.42
CA ILE A 187 -1.64 26.79 -0.71
C ILE A 187 -2.07 27.78 0.39
N PRO A 188 -2.55 29.00 0.04
CA PRO A 188 -3.03 29.96 1.04
C PRO A 188 -4.13 29.37 1.92
N LEU A 189 -4.07 29.59 3.24
CA LEU A 189 -5.03 28.99 4.18
C LEU A 189 -6.50 29.37 3.92
N GLY A 190 -6.74 30.52 3.26
CA GLY A 190 -8.06 30.97 2.81
C GLY A 190 -8.57 30.35 1.51
N ASN A 191 -7.73 29.62 0.76
CA ASN A 191 -8.11 28.94 -0.48
C ASN A 191 -8.72 27.55 -0.17
N ARG A 192 -9.89 27.55 0.47
CA ARG A 192 -10.68 26.35 0.77
C ARG A 192 -12.11 26.57 0.34
N LEU A 193 -12.70 25.56 -0.29
CA LEU A 193 -14.12 25.51 -0.61
C LEU A 193 -14.76 24.31 0.09
N PRO A 194 -16.05 24.38 0.47
CA PRO A 194 -16.86 23.20 0.79
C PRO A 194 -16.65 22.08 -0.25
N LEU A 195 -16.71 20.82 0.17
CA LEU A 195 -16.38 19.68 -0.71
C LEU A 195 -17.17 19.70 -2.04
N ASP A 196 -18.46 19.98 -1.98
CA ASP A 196 -19.37 20.07 -3.13
C ASP A 196 -19.00 21.23 -4.08
N GLU A 197 -18.76 22.43 -3.54
CA GLU A 197 -18.24 23.57 -4.30
C GLU A 197 -16.86 23.28 -4.92
N TRP A 198 -15.99 22.58 -4.18
CA TRP A 198 -14.67 22.17 -4.65
C TRP A 198 -14.73 21.12 -5.76
N VAL A 199 -15.65 20.15 -5.67
CA VAL A 199 -15.90 19.14 -6.73
C VAL A 199 -16.45 19.80 -7.99
N ALA A 200 -17.37 20.76 -7.86
CA ALA A 200 -17.84 21.56 -8.99
C ALA A 200 -16.68 22.36 -9.63
N PHE A 201 -15.88 23.06 -8.83
CA PHE A 201 -14.70 23.78 -9.30
C PHE A 201 -13.68 22.86 -9.98
N VAL A 202 -13.49 21.63 -9.50
CA VAL A 202 -12.66 20.59 -10.13
C VAL A 202 -13.23 20.15 -11.48
N ARG A 203 -14.54 19.93 -11.60
CA ARG A 203 -15.19 19.55 -12.87
C ARG A 203 -15.02 20.64 -13.94
N ASP A 204 -15.17 21.90 -13.55
CA ASP A 204 -15.09 23.06 -14.43
C ASP A 204 -13.65 23.59 -14.61
N PHE A 205 -12.67 23.05 -13.89
CA PHE A 205 -11.29 23.53 -13.98
C PHE A 205 -10.73 23.34 -15.40
N PRO A 206 -10.32 24.42 -16.09
CA PRO A 206 -9.96 24.34 -17.48
C PRO A 206 -8.78 23.39 -17.69
N ALA A 207 -8.89 22.52 -18.70
CA ALA A 207 -7.82 21.64 -19.13
C ALA A 207 -6.71 22.45 -19.82
N ASN A 208 -5.92 23.16 -19.02
CA ASN A 208 -4.83 24.02 -19.47
C ASN A 208 -3.72 23.17 -20.11
N SER A 209 -3.63 23.18 -21.44
CA SER A 209 -2.52 22.63 -22.26
C SER A 209 -2.17 21.14 -22.11
N LEU A 210 -2.81 20.42 -21.19
CA LEU A 210 -2.74 18.97 -21.04
C LEU A 210 -3.96 18.33 -21.71
N ASN A 211 -3.77 17.15 -22.33
CA ASN A 211 -4.88 16.38 -22.88
C ASN A 211 -5.92 16.08 -21.77
N LYS A 212 -7.21 15.98 -22.12
CA LYS A 212 -8.28 15.71 -21.13
C LYS A 212 -8.00 14.49 -20.26
N ASP A 213 -7.45 13.42 -20.83
CA ASP A 213 -7.08 12.18 -20.13
C ASP A 213 -5.84 12.31 -19.21
N GLN A 214 -5.16 13.46 -19.24
CA GLN A 214 -3.99 13.80 -18.43
C GLN A 214 -4.30 14.88 -17.37
N ASN A 215 -5.46 15.53 -17.44
CA ASN A 215 -5.89 16.47 -16.40
C ASN A 215 -6.37 15.68 -15.16
N PRO A 216 -5.69 15.78 -13.99
CA PRO A 216 -6.11 15.07 -12.78
C PRO A 216 -7.54 15.45 -12.34
N ALA A 217 -8.01 16.64 -12.70
CA ALA A 217 -9.34 17.14 -12.36
C ALA A 217 -10.43 16.32 -13.05
N THR A 218 -10.31 16.16 -14.36
CA THR A 218 -11.25 15.39 -15.19
C THR A 218 -11.21 13.90 -14.86
N VAL A 219 -10.04 13.34 -14.55
CA VAL A 219 -9.88 11.91 -14.24
C VAL A 219 -10.40 11.55 -12.84
N LEU A 220 -10.40 12.50 -11.89
CA LEU A 220 -10.87 12.25 -10.52
C LEU A 220 -12.30 12.69 -10.24
N ALA A 221 -12.90 13.58 -11.03
CA ALA A 221 -14.15 14.24 -10.69
C ALA A 221 -15.26 13.28 -10.20
N ASP A 222 -15.50 12.18 -10.93
CA ASP A 222 -16.52 11.19 -10.56
C ASP A 222 -16.21 10.47 -9.23
N PHE A 223 -14.94 10.14 -8.98
CA PHE A 223 -14.50 9.58 -7.69
C PHE A 223 -14.68 10.59 -6.55
N LEU A 224 -14.39 11.87 -6.79
CA LEU A 224 -14.48 12.93 -5.78
C LEU A 224 -15.93 13.23 -5.40
N GLU A 225 -16.86 13.10 -6.34
CA GLU A 225 -18.29 13.26 -6.12
C GLU A 225 -18.92 12.06 -5.40
N TYR A 226 -18.63 10.82 -5.83
CA TYR A 226 -19.38 9.64 -5.39
C TYR A 226 -18.71 8.82 -4.28
N ASP A 227 -17.38 8.72 -4.26
CA ASP A 227 -16.65 7.78 -3.42
C ASP A 227 -15.81 8.45 -2.32
N PHE A 228 -15.24 9.62 -2.62
CA PHE A 228 -14.17 10.23 -1.82
C PHE A 228 -14.57 10.55 -0.38
N GLN A 229 -15.75 11.14 -0.15
CA GLN A 229 -16.21 11.45 1.20
C GLN A 229 -16.44 10.16 2.01
N ARG A 230 -17.09 9.16 1.42
CA ARG A 230 -17.33 7.85 2.05
C ARG A 230 -16.02 7.14 2.39
N MET A 231 -15.07 7.11 1.48
CA MET A 231 -13.79 6.41 1.68
C MET A 231 -12.84 7.15 2.63
N SER A 232 -12.83 8.49 2.62
CA SER A 232 -11.85 9.30 3.33
C SER A 232 -12.32 9.83 4.69
N ALA A 233 -13.64 9.88 4.89
CA ALA A 233 -14.29 10.39 6.11
C ALA A 233 -15.36 9.44 6.69
N GLY A 234 -15.79 8.41 5.97
CA GLY A 234 -16.92 7.55 6.35
C GLY A 234 -16.64 6.43 7.36
N GLY A 235 -15.41 6.31 7.90
CA GLY A 235 -15.10 5.47 9.06
C GLY A 235 -15.51 3.98 8.95
N LEU A 236 -15.18 3.31 7.85
CA LEU A 236 -15.77 2.01 7.52
C LEU A 236 -15.31 0.80 8.36
N LEU A 237 -14.18 0.85 9.08
CA LEU A 237 -13.69 -0.26 9.91
C LEU A 237 -13.12 0.20 11.26
N ASN A 238 -13.25 -0.67 12.26
CA ASN A 238 -12.66 -0.52 13.59
C ASN A 238 -11.60 -1.61 13.84
N THR A 239 -10.65 -1.31 14.71
CA THR A 239 -9.41 -2.07 14.90
C THR A 239 -9.26 -2.62 16.33
N THR A 240 -10.28 -2.44 17.19
CA THR A 240 -10.32 -2.90 18.60
C THR A 240 -9.72 -4.30 18.79
N LYS A 241 -10.21 -5.31 18.05
CA LYS A 241 -9.69 -6.70 18.15
C LYS A 241 -8.19 -6.81 17.80
N SER A 242 -7.75 -6.15 16.73
CA SER A 242 -6.32 -6.13 16.35
C SER A 242 -5.47 -5.42 17.41
N ARG A 243 -6.02 -4.38 18.06
CA ARG A 243 -5.41 -3.66 19.19
C ARG A 243 -5.43 -4.45 20.49
N GLU A 244 -6.26 -5.48 20.67
CA GLU A 244 -6.16 -6.39 21.83
C GLU A 244 -4.88 -7.24 21.74
N HIS A 245 -4.48 -7.67 20.54
CA HIS A 245 -3.37 -8.59 20.34
C HIS A 245 -2.03 -7.94 19.93
N SER A 246 -2.04 -6.77 19.28
CA SER A 246 -0.80 -6.12 18.81
C SER A 246 -0.41 -4.90 19.64
N GLN A 247 0.71 -4.98 20.36
CA GLN A 247 1.30 -3.83 21.07
C GLN A 247 1.73 -2.73 20.09
N THR A 248 2.32 -3.09 18.95
CA THR A 248 2.64 -2.15 17.88
C THR A 248 1.39 -1.38 17.48
N LEU A 249 0.27 -2.07 17.24
CA LEU A 249 -0.96 -1.43 16.82
C LEU A 249 -1.63 -0.59 17.91
N ARG A 250 -1.40 -0.89 19.19
CA ARG A 250 -1.80 -0.02 20.30
C ARG A 250 -0.97 1.26 20.37
N ALA A 251 0.33 1.15 20.10
CA ALA A 251 1.30 2.24 20.15
C ALA A 251 1.27 3.13 18.90
N VAL A 252 0.81 2.62 17.75
CA VAL A 252 0.45 3.41 16.58
C VAL A 252 -0.59 4.46 16.97
N GLY A 253 -0.21 5.71 16.77
CA GLY A 253 -1.07 6.89 16.86
C GLY A 253 -1.45 7.40 15.47
N PRO A 254 -2.15 8.55 15.39
CA PRO A 254 -2.50 9.14 14.10
C PRO A 254 -1.28 9.67 13.33
N VAL A 255 -1.41 9.74 12.01
CA VAL A 255 -0.42 10.40 11.13
C VAL A 255 -0.20 11.84 11.59
N GLY A 256 0.96 12.10 12.20
CA GLY A 256 1.29 13.41 12.76
C GLY A 256 1.70 14.45 11.70
N PRO A 257 1.78 15.75 12.07
CA PRO A 257 2.15 16.83 11.16
C PRO A 257 3.47 16.60 10.43
N ASP A 258 4.48 16.11 11.15
CA ASP A 258 5.83 15.93 10.61
C ASP A 258 5.91 14.79 9.60
N LEU A 259 5.06 13.77 9.77
CA LEU A 259 4.96 12.65 8.83
C LEU A 259 4.22 13.08 7.55
N ALA A 260 3.13 13.84 7.68
CA ALA A 260 2.45 14.44 6.53
C ALA A 260 3.38 15.36 5.71
N ARG A 261 4.19 16.19 6.39
CA ARG A 261 5.22 17.03 5.74
C ARG A 261 6.29 16.20 5.02
N LYS A 262 6.76 15.08 5.60
CA LYS A 262 7.73 14.19 4.96
C LYS A 262 7.20 13.61 3.64
N PHE A 263 5.91 13.26 3.55
CA PHE A 263 5.33 12.77 2.29
C PHE A 263 5.33 13.85 1.20
N ILE A 264 4.95 15.07 1.55
CA ILE A 264 4.98 16.22 0.63
C ILE A 264 6.42 16.54 0.20
N GLN A 265 7.38 16.53 1.14
CA GLN A 265 8.80 16.72 0.84
C GLN A 265 9.35 15.62 -0.09
N TYR A 266 8.96 14.36 0.13
CA TYR A 266 9.33 13.24 -0.75
C TYR A 266 8.75 13.43 -2.16
N TRP A 267 7.45 13.74 -2.28
CA TRP A 267 6.82 14.02 -3.56
C TRP A 267 7.42 15.22 -4.30
N LYS A 268 7.87 16.26 -3.57
CA LYS A 268 8.68 17.37 -4.11
C LYS A 268 10.04 16.90 -4.62
N SER A 269 10.75 16.08 -3.83
CA SER A 269 12.08 15.59 -4.20
C SER A 269 12.12 14.72 -5.46
N ILE A 270 11.01 14.03 -5.78
CA ILE A 270 10.86 13.24 -7.01
C ILE A 270 10.15 14.01 -8.15
N GLY A 271 9.86 15.31 -7.96
CA GLY A 271 9.19 16.14 -8.96
C GLY A 271 7.72 15.77 -9.24
N PHE A 272 7.07 14.98 -8.38
CA PHE A 272 5.66 14.62 -8.52
C PHE A 272 4.77 15.85 -8.28
N ILE A 273 5.12 16.68 -7.30
CA ILE A 273 4.53 18.00 -7.03
C ILE A 273 5.65 19.05 -6.97
N ALA A 274 5.33 20.29 -7.33
CA ALA A 274 6.21 21.46 -7.16
C ALA A 274 6.31 21.87 -5.68
#